data_AF-A0A9Q0D0M0-F1
#
_entry.id   AF-A0A9Q0D0M0-F1
#
_cell.length_a   1.000
_cell.length_b   1.000
_cell.length_c   1.000
_cell.angle_alpha   90.00
_cell.angle_beta   90.00
_cell.angle_gamma   90.00
#
_symmetry.space_group_name_H-M   'P 1'
#
loop_
_entity.id
_entity.type
_entity.pdbx_description
1 polymer ?
#
loop_
_entity_poly.entity_id
_entity_poly.type
_entity_poly.pdbx_seq_one_letter_code
_entity_poly.pdbx_strand_id
1 'polypeptide(L)'
;MQTVTGLFSLSPSFPSPTSKKPTTLRVKSHYAPISVPSTSSDSMAAKWAQKTVVIPPQRRGCHLITPKVLKDIEQDLAGFKCGLAHFFLQHTSASLTINENYDSDVQADTETFLSRIVPEGHSAPWRHTMEGPDDMPAHIKSSMFGCTLTIPITDGRLNMGTWQGIWLCEHRDHATPRKIVITLNGI
;
A
#
# COMPACT_ATOMS: atom_id res chain seq x y z
N MET A 1 -13.73 23.28 70.83
CA MET A 1 -14.37 24.59 70.65
C MET A 1 -13.56 25.37 69.62
N GLN A 2 -13.98 25.32 68.35
CA GLN A 2 -13.92 26.39 67.33
C GLN A 2 -14.25 25.79 65.96
N THR A 3 -15.47 26.09 65.54
CA THR A 3 -15.98 26.14 64.17
C THR A 3 -15.17 27.15 63.35
N VAL A 4 -15.00 26.96 62.03
CA VAL A 4 -15.47 27.87 60.95
C VAL A 4 -15.39 27.16 59.59
N THR A 5 -16.49 27.35 58.84
CA THR A 5 -16.87 27.10 57.45
C THR A 5 -15.89 27.44 56.33
N GLY A 6 -16.07 26.80 55.16
CA GLY A 6 -15.65 27.34 53.86
C GLY A 6 -15.87 26.40 52.67
N LEU A 7 -17.03 26.50 52.01
CA LEU A 7 -17.26 25.95 50.67
C LEU A 7 -16.39 26.71 49.65
N PHE A 8 -15.72 25.99 48.74
CA PHE A 8 -15.39 26.50 47.41
C PHE A 8 -15.56 25.38 46.38
N SER A 9 -16.59 25.51 45.54
CA SER A 9 -16.80 24.73 44.34
C SER A 9 -15.98 25.38 43.22
N LEU A 10 -14.95 24.70 42.73
CA LEU A 10 -14.22 25.09 41.52
C LEU A 10 -14.77 24.30 40.34
N SER A 11 -15.67 24.92 39.58
CA SER A 11 -16.08 24.42 38.26
C SER A 11 -15.01 24.82 37.24
N PRO A 12 -14.41 23.89 36.48
CA PRO A 12 -13.49 24.25 35.40
C PRO A 12 -14.28 24.89 34.25
N SER A 13 -13.92 26.13 33.90
CA SER A 13 -14.46 26.83 32.74
C SER A 13 -13.80 26.27 31.48
N PHE A 14 -14.55 25.53 30.66
CA PHE A 14 -14.07 25.11 29.34
C PHE A 14 -14.15 26.28 28.35
N PRO A 15 -13.08 26.57 27.58
CA PRO A 15 -13.16 27.55 26.51
C PRO A 15 -14.14 27.08 25.42
N SER A 16 -14.95 28.00 24.92
CA SER A 16 -15.92 27.76 23.85
C SER A 16 -15.21 27.36 22.55
N PRO A 17 -15.71 26.36 21.80
CA PRO A 17 -15.12 25.97 20.54
C PRO A 17 -15.30 27.12 19.53
N THR A 18 -14.17 27.65 19.06
CA THR A 18 -14.16 28.59 17.94
C THR A 18 -14.64 27.85 16.69
N SER A 19 -15.73 28.35 16.10
CA SER A 19 -16.31 27.84 14.86
C SER A 19 -15.33 28.05 13.70
N LYS A 20 -14.47 27.06 13.42
CA LYS A 20 -13.75 26.99 12.16
C LYS A 20 -14.75 26.56 11.09
N LYS A 21 -14.99 27.41 10.08
CA LYS A 21 -15.80 27.08 8.92
C LYS A 21 -15.29 25.76 8.31
N PRO A 22 -16.17 24.78 8.00
CA PRO A 22 -15.74 23.53 7.43
C PRO A 22 -15.09 23.80 6.07
N THR A 23 -13.82 23.43 5.94
CA THR A 23 -13.12 23.42 4.67
C THR A 23 -13.85 22.44 3.76
N THR A 24 -14.49 22.94 2.71
CA THR A 24 -15.22 22.09 1.75
C THR A 24 -14.22 21.18 1.05
N LEU A 25 -14.17 19.91 1.44
CA LEU A 25 -13.43 18.89 0.70
C LEU A 25 -14.07 18.76 -0.67
N ARG A 26 -13.37 19.25 -1.71
CA ARG A 26 -13.82 19.16 -3.09
C ARG A 26 -13.57 17.74 -3.58
N VAL A 27 -14.56 16.86 -3.44
CA VAL A 27 -14.57 15.55 -4.09
C VAL A 27 -14.68 15.78 -5.59
N LYS A 28 -13.60 15.55 -6.34
CA LYS A 28 -13.65 15.49 -7.80
C LYS A 28 -14.20 14.11 -8.17
N SER A 29 -15.50 14.01 -8.44
CA SER A 29 -16.03 12.86 -9.17
C SER A 29 -15.41 12.88 -10.57
N HIS A 30 -14.70 11.80 -10.93
CA HIS A 30 -14.23 11.61 -12.31
C HIS A 30 -15.36 11.16 -13.25
N TYR A 31 -16.57 10.96 -12.73
CA TYR A 31 -17.75 10.65 -13.54
C TYR A 31 -18.63 11.88 -13.68
N ALA A 32 -18.64 12.47 -14.89
CA ALA A 32 -19.67 13.42 -15.29
C ALA A 32 -20.98 12.64 -15.56
N PRO A 33 -22.16 13.19 -15.21
CA PRO A 33 -23.42 12.62 -15.68
C PRO A 33 -23.45 12.69 -17.21
N ILE A 34 -23.53 11.53 -17.85
CA ILE A 34 -23.58 11.42 -19.31
C ILE A 34 -24.93 11.97 -19.79
N SER A 35 -24.91 13.10 -20.50
CA SER A 35 -26.01 13.46 -21.40
C SER A 35 -25.91 12.54 -22.61
N VAL A 36 -26.79 11.54 -22.70
CA VAL A 36 -26.74 10.46 -23.70
C VAL A 36 -26.92 11.02 -25.12
N PRO A 37 -25.90 10.99 -25.99
CA PRO A 37 -26.11 11.09 -27.42
C PRO A 37 -26.14 9.67 -27.99
N SER A 38 -27.11 9.39 -28.85
CA SER A 38 -27.20 8.13 -29.57
C SER A 38 -25.96 7.90 -30.45
N THR A 39 -25.56 6.63 -30.56
CA THR A 39 -24.60 6.00 -31.49
C THR A 39 -23.09 6.07 -31.15
N SER A 40 -22.60 5.11 -30.36
CA SER A 40 -22.01 3.83 -30.82
C SER A 40 -21.77 2.96 -29.58
N SER A 41 -22.09 1.68 -29.67
CA SER A 41 -22.05 0.74 -28.55
C SER A 41 -20.63 0.28 -28.25
N ASP A 42 -19.78 1.17 -27.75
CA ASP A 42 -18.64 0.71 -26.95
C ASP A 42 -19.22 0.14 -25.65
N SER A 43 -19.27 -1.19 -25.57
CA SER A 43 -19.92 -1.85 -24.45
C SER A 43 -19.20 -1.47 -23.16
N MET A 44 -19.90 -0.81 -22.24
CA MET A 44 -19.53 -0.64 -20.83
C MET A 44 -19.63 -1.98 -20.07
N ALA A 45 -19.22 -3.08 -20.70
CA ALA A 45 -19.27 -4.41 -20.14
C ALA A 45 -18.10 -4.59 -19.18
N ALA A 46 -18.36 -5.19 -18.02
CA ALA A 46 -17.33 -5.50 -17.06
C ALA A 46 -16.28 -6.43 -17.71
N LYS A 47 -15.04 -5.94 -17.77
CA LYS A 47 -13.86 -6.66 -18.26
C LYS A 47 -13.05 -7.18 -17.09
N TRP A 48 -12.47 -8.35 -17.28
CA TRP A 48 -11.51 -8.95 -16.37
C TRP A 48 -10.26 -9.35 -17.15
N ALA A 49 -9.09 -9.12 -16.57
CA ALA A 49 -7.83 -9.65 -17.07
C ALA A 49 -6.99 -10.11 -15.87
N GLN A 50 -6.24 -11.20 -16.02
CA GLN A 50 -5.34 -11.67 -14.98
C GLN A 50 -4.01 -12.07 -15.57
N LYS A 51 -2.92 -11.65 -14.93
CA LYS A 51 -1.56 -11.92 -15.38
C LYS A 51 -0.66 -12.18 -14.19
N THR A 52 0.28 -13.10 -14.34
CA THR A 52 1.35 -13.31 -13.34
C THR A 52 2.62 -12.62 -13.81
N VAL A 53 3.12 -11.71 -12.99
CA VAL A 53 4.41 -11.03 -13.18
C VAL A 53 5.45 -11.68 -12.30
N VAL A 54 6.62 -11.95 -12.87
CA VAL A 54 7.78 -12.46 -12.13
C VAL A 54 8.78 -11.33 -11.94
N ILE A 55 9.06 -11.02 -10.69
CA ILE A 55 10.15 -10.13 -10.29
C ILE A 55 11.41 -11.00 -10.12
N PRO A 56 12.53 -10.68 -10.78
CA PRO A 56 13.77 -11.43 -10.60
C PRO A 56 14.24 -11.35 -9.14
N PRO A 57 15.11 -12.28 -8.69
CA PRO A 57 15.66 -12.26 -7.34
C PRO A 57 16.17 -10.87 -6.99
N GLN A 58 15.74 -10.36 -5.83
CA GLN A 58 16.26 -9.12 -5.27
C GLN A 58 17.17 -9.46 -4.10
N ARG A 59 18.14 -8.59 -3.83
CA ARG A 59 18.80 -8.59 -2.51
C ARG A 59 17.78 -8.18 -1.44
N ARG A 60 18.05 -8.46 -0.18
CA ARG A 60 17.28 -7.91 0.94
C ARG A 60 17.12 -6.39 0.81
N GLY A 61 15.93 -5.89 1.13
CA GLY A 61 15.58 -4.47 1.19
C GLY A 61 14.30 -4.14 0.44
N CYS A 62 13.99 -2.85 0.37
CA CYS A 62 12.84 -2.34 -0.37
C CYS A 62 13.26 -1.97 -1.81
N HIS A 63 12.47 -2.36 -2.80
CA HIS A 63 12.78 -2.15 -4.22
C HIS A 63 11.60 -1.57 -4.97
N LEU A 64 11.80 -0.47 -5.68
CA LEU A 64 10.79 0.10 -6.58
C LEU A 64 10.56 -0.82 -7.80
N ILE A 65 9.42 -1.50 -7.85
CA ILE A 65 9.06 -2.43 -8.93
C ILE A 65 8.04 -1.86 -9.92
N THR A 66 7.53 -0.64 -9.71
CA THR A 66 6.55 0.01 -10.59
C THR A 66 6.91 -0.09 -12.08
N PRO A 67 8.14 0.23 -12.53
CA PRO A 67 8.46 0.18 -13.97
C PRO A 67 8.36 -1.23 -14.55
N LYS A 68 8.80 -2.25 -13.81
CA LYS A 68 8.74 -3.65 -14.24
C LYS A 68 7.29 -4.13 -14.35
N VAL A 69 6.48 -3.82 -13.33
CA VAL A 69 5.07 -4.20 -13.28
C VAL A 69 4.30 -3.54 -14.41
N LEU A 70 4.45 -2.21 -14.59
CA LEU A 70 3.76 -1.47 -15.65
C LEU A 70 4.11 -1.99 -17.05
N LYS A 71 5.40 -2.24 -17.32
CA LYS A 71 5.84 -2.82 -18.59
C LYS A 71 5.12 -4.14 -18.91
N ASP A 72 4.85 -4.96 -17.89
CA ASP A 72 4.21 -6.25 -18.11
C ASP A 72 2.69 -6.15 -18.28
N ILE A 73 2.02 -5.11 -17.77
CA ILE A 73 0.54 -5.01 -17.79
C ILE A 73 0.00 -3.84 -18.61
N GLU A 74 0.85 -3.02 -19.24
CA GLU A 74 0.43 -1.81 -19.97
C GLU A 74 -0.62 -2.08 -21.05
N GLN A 75 -0.47 -3.17 -21.80
CA GLN A 75 -1.40 -3.55 -22.87
C GLN A 75 -2.75 -3.99 -22.30
N ASP A 76 -2.71 -4.71 -21.18
CA ASP A 76 -3.92 -5.17 -20.49
C ASP A 76 -4.69 -3.97 -19.90
N LEU A 77 -3.96 -3.02 -19.31
CA LEU A 77 -4.50 -1.79 -18.74
C LEU A 77 -5.18 -0.89 -19.77
N ALA A 78 -4.61 -0.75 -20.98
CA ALA A 78 -5.08 0.18 -22.00
C ALA A 78 -6.57 0.03 -22.36
N GLY A 79 -7.14 -1.17 -22.15
CA GLY A 79 -8.56 -1.44 -22.39
C GLY A 79 -9.48 -1.21 -21.19
N PHE A 80 -9.05 -0.50 -20.15
CA PHE A 80 -9.88 -0.15 -18.98
C PHE A 80 -9.98 1.37 -18.83
N LYS A 81 -11.19 1.90 -18.92
CA LYS A 81 -11.49 3.31 -18.63
C LYS A 81 -11.58 3.58 -17.13
N CYS A 82 -12.18 2.67 -16.37
CA CYS A 82 -12.33 2.79 -14.91
C CYS A 82 -12.36 1.42 -14.26
N GLY A 83 -11.55 1.20 -13.22
CA GLY A 83 -11.49 -0.11 -12.58
C GLY A 83 -10.58 -0.18 -11.37
N LEU A 84 -10.22 -1.39 -10.98
CA LEU A 84 -9.24 -1.70 -9.96
C LEU A 84 -8.20 -2.69 -10.50
N ALA A 85 -6.95 -2.50 -10.09
CA ALA A 85 -5.86 -3.43 -10.26
C ALA A 85 -5.54 -4.01 -8.87
N HIS A 86 -5.85 -5.30 -8.69
CA HIS A 86 -5.50 -6.05 -7.49
C HIS A 86 -4.20 -6.83 -7.71
N PHE A 87 -3.25 -6.65 -6.81
CA PHE A 87 -1.94 -7.30 -6.81
C PHE A 87 -1.90 -8.27 -5.63
N PHE A 88 -1.52 -9.51 -5.88
CA PHE A 88 -1.35 -10.55 -4.86
C PHE A 88 0.02 -11.20 -5.01
N LEU A 89 0.91 -10.95 -4.04
CA LEU A 89 2.22 -11.56 -3.96
C LEU A 89 2.09 -12.98 -3.40
N GLN A 90 2.49 -13.97 -4.18
CA GLN A 90 2.41 -15.39 -3.80
C GLN A 90 3.61 -15.84 -2.95
N HIS A 91 3.97 -15.05 -1.94
CA HIS A 91 5.12 -15.27 -1.06
C HIS A 91 4.80 -14.78 0.35
N THR A 92 5.33 -15.46 1.36
CA THR A 92 5.11 -15.17 2.79
C THR A 92 6.34 -14.58 3.48
N SER A 93 7.46 -14.46 2.77
CA SER A 93 8.75 -13.92 3.24
C SER A 93 9.16 -12.64 2.48
N ALA A 94 8.24 -12.05 1.74
CA ALA A 94 8.38 -10.77 1.06
C ALA A 94 7.00 -10.09 1.06
N SER A 95 6.97 -8.77 0.93
CA SER A 95 5.71 -7.99 0.98
C SER A 95 5.60 -6.97 -0.13
N LEU A 96 4.39 -6.48 -0.34
CA LEU A 96 4.11 -5.34 -1.22
C LEU A 96 3.68 -4.14 -0.39
N THR A 97 4.14 -2.96 -0.79
CA THR A 97 3.70 -1.69 -0.20
C THR A 97 3.69 -0.58 -1.26
N ILE A 98 3.00 0.51 -0.99
CA ILE A 98 3.06 1.75 -1.78
C ILE A 98 3.73 2.81 -0.93
N ASN A 99 4.84 3.35 -1.42
CA ASN A 99 5.58 4.41 -0.74
C ASN A 99 6.24 5.34 -1.77
N GLU A 100 7.11 6.25 -1.31
CA GLU A 100 7.77 7.23 -2.16
C GLU A 100 8.56 6.59 -3.33
N ASN A 101 8.53 7.20 -4.51
CA ASN A 101 9.21 6.68 -5.71
C ASN A 101 10.41 7.53 -6.17
N TYR A 102 10.79 8.55 -5.41
CA TYR A 102 11.79 9.55 -5.82
C TYR A 102 13.13 9.33 -5.13
N ASP A 103 13.15 9.34 -3.80
CA ASP A 103 14.37 9.19 -3.02
C ASP A 103 14.62 7.71 -2.62
N SER A 104 15.80 7.19 -2.96
CA SER A 104 16.21 5.84 -2.57
C SER A 104 16.51 5.70 -1.08
N ASP A 105 16.80 6.79 -0.38
CA ASP A 105 17.07 6.76 1.05
C ASP A 105 15.84 6.29 1.83
N VAL A 106 14.62 6.61 1.37
CA VAL A 106 13.37 6.11 1.97
C VAL A 106 13.31 4.57 1.94
N GLN A 107 13.85 3.93 0.89
CA GLN A 107 13.90 2.47 0.79
C GLN A 107 14.91 1.88 1.79
N ALA A 108 16.08 2.52 1.93
CA ALA A 108 17.14 2.10 2.86
C ALA A 108 16.74 2.30 4.33
N ASP A 109 16.11 3.44 4.65
CA ASP A 109 15.62 3.75 5.99
C ASP A 109 14.48 2.82 6.40
N THR A 110 13.59 2.47 5.46
CA THR A 110 12.52 1.50 5.71
C THR A 110 13.12 0.13 6.07
N GLU A 111 14.11 -0.36 5.33
CA GLU A 111 14.79 -1.63 5.66
C GLU A 111 15.51 -1.55 7.03
N THR A 112 16.21 -0.44 7.28
CA THR A 112 16.89 -0.20 8.58
C THR A 112 15.89 -0.24 9.74
N PHE A 113 14.73 0.39 9.57
CA PHE A 113 13.65 0.36 10.55
C PHE A 113 13.14 -1.07 10.77
N LEU A 114 12.79 -1.80 9.71
CA LEU A 114 12.27 -3.18 9.79
C LEU A 114 13.26 -4.10 10.50
N SER A 115 14.54 -4.02 10.17
CA SER A 115 15.58 -4.84 10.79
C SER A 115 15.83 -4.48 12.26
N ARG A 116 15.48 -3.26 12.69
CA ARG A 116 15.51 -2.87 14.10
C ARG A 116 14.33 -3.41 14.88
N ILE A 117 13.12 -3.36 14.33
CA ILE A 117 11.90 -3.76 15.04
C ILE A 117 11.64 -5.27 14.99
N VAL A 118 12.14 -5.94 13.96
CA VAL A 118 12.11 -7.39 13.79
C VAL A 118 13.56 -7.88 13.66
N PRO A 119 14.28 -8.00 14.79
CA PRO A 119 15.70 -8.33 14.79
C PRO A 119 15.93 -9.76 14.33
N GLU A 120 17.17 -10.06 13.92
CA GLU A 120 17.58 -11.38 13.44
C GLU A 120 18.77 -11.91 14.24
N GLY A 121 19.14 -13.17 13.99
CA GLY A 121 20.32 -13.79 14.59
C GLY A 121 20.12 -14.38 15.98
N HIS A 122 21.22 -14.77 16.62
CA HIS A 122 21.23 -15.61 17.83
C HIS A 122 20.53 -15.00 19.05
N SER A 123 20.47 -13.67 19.14
CA SER A 123 19.78 -12.96 20.22
C SER A 123 18.30 -12.74 19.94
N ALA A 124 17.82 -13.04 18.74
CA ALA A 124 16.42 -12.84 18.38
C ALA A 124 15.54 -13.96 18.98
N PRO A 125 14.39 -13.63 19.59
CA PRO A 125 13.57 -14.59 20.34
C PRO A 125 12.68 -15.47 19.44
N TRP A 126 13.14 -15.81 18.23
CA TRP A 126 12.34 -16.53 17.23
C TRP A 126 12.54 -18.04 17.32
N ARG A 127 11.43 -18.77 17.27
CA ARG A 127 11.44 -20.25 17.28
C ARG A 127 11.52 -20.86 15.89
N HIS A 128 11.05 -20.15 14.87
CA HIS A 128 10.99 -20.64 13.50
C HIS A 128 12.26 -20.20 12.75
N THR A 129 13.18 -21.13 12.52
CA THR A 129 14.50 -20.86 11.94
C THR A 129 14.92 -21.94 10.95
N MET A 130 13.96 -22.71 10.42
CA MET A 130 14.25 -23.89 9.61
C MET A 130 14.96 -23.52 8.31
N GLU A 131 14.68 -22.34 7.75
CA GLU A 131 15.30 -21.86 6.53
C GLU A 131 16.43 -20.83 6.77
N GLY A 132 16.88 -20.67 8.03
CA GLY A 132 17.97 -19.77 8.40
C GLY A 132 17.58 -18.70 9.43
N PRO A 133 18.53 -17.83 9.80
CA PRO A 133 18.32 -16.79 10.83
C PRO A 133 17.34 -15.68 10.39
N ASP A 134 17.08 -15.54 9.10
CA ASP A 134 16.19 -14.54 8.50
C ASP A 134 14.77 -15.06 8.21
N ASP A 135 14.50 -16.33 8.51
CA ASP A 135 13.26 -17.03 8.19
C ASP A 135 12.02 -16.43 8.90
N MET A 136 11.91 -16.57 10.23
CA MET A 136 10.83 -15.92 10.98
C MET A 136 10.81 -14.39 10.85
N PRO A 137 11.95 -13.67 10.91
CA PRO A 137 11.95 -12.23 10.67
C PRO A 137 11.26 -11.84 9.37
N ALA A 138 11.55 -12.55 8.28
CA ALA A 138 10.93 -12.29 6.99
C ALA A 138 9.42 -12.50 7.00
N HIS A 139 8.92 -13.54 7.69
CA HIS A 139 7.48 -13.76 7.85
C HIS A 139 6.79 -12.66 8.66
N ILE A 140 7.42 -12.17 9.73
CA ILE A 140 6.87 -11.07 10.53
C ILE A 140 6.85 -9.80 9.70
N LYS A 141 8.00 -9.39 9.11
CA LYS A 141 8.10 -8.21 8.24
C LYS A 141 7.10 -8.27 7.09
N SER A 142 6.93 -9.46 6.48
CA SER A 142 5.93 -9.70 5.44
C SER A 142 4.50 -9.45 5.93
N SER A 143 4.17 -9.89 7.15
CA SER A 143 2.83 -9.74 7.72
C SER A 143 2.52 -8.30 8.15
N MET A 144 3.54 -7.47 8.41
CA MET A 144 3.36 -6.07 8.78
C MET A 144 2.86 -5.21 7.62
N PHE A 145 3.40 -5.42 6.41
CA PHE A 145 2.94 -4.72 5.20
C PHE A 145 1.84 -5.49 4.46
N GLY A 146 1.93 -6.82 4.44
CA GLY A 146 1.02 -7.69 3.72
C GLY A 146 1.50 -8.03 2.30
N CYS A 147 0.74 -8.90 1.65
CA CYS A 147 1.03 -9.41 0.31
C CYS A 147 0.12 -8.82 -0.77
N THR A 148 -0.76 -7.88 -0.44
CA THR A 148 -1.78 -7.38 -1.35
C THR A 148 -1.74 -5.87 -1.54
N LEU A 149 -2.04 -5.42 -2.75
CA LEU A 149 -2.34 -4.02 -3.06
C LEU A 149 -3.58 -3.96 -3.94
N THR A 150 -4.38 -2.92 -3.79
CA THR A 150 -5.49 -2.62 -4.71
C THR A 150 -5.39 -1.17 -5.13
N ILE A 151 -5.21 -0.92 -6.42
CA ILE A 151 -4.91 0.40 -6.98
C ILE A 151 -6.00 0.75 -8.00
N PRO A 152 -6.59 1.96 -7.96
CA PRO A 152 -7.58 2.35 -8.96
C PRO A 152 -6.98 2.44 -10.37
N ILE A 153 -7.80 2.15 -11.38
CA ILE A 153 -7.47 2.32 -12.80
C ILE A 153 -8.28 3.49 -13.34
N THR A 154 -7.66 4.37 -14.11
CA THR A 154 -8.32 5.49 -14.81
C THR A 154 -7.65 5.69 -16.16
N ASP A 155 -8.44 5.69 -17.23
CA ASP A 155 -8.01 5.91 -18.62
C ASP A 155 -6.76 5.09 -18.99
N GLY A 156 -6.81 3.80 -18.70
CA GLY A 156 -5.78 2.82 -19.01
C GLY A 156 -4.51 2.92 -18.17
N ARG A 157 -4.56 3.60 -17.02
CA ARG A 157 -3.40 3.81 -16.13
C ARG A 157 -3.72 3.46 -14.69
N LEU A 158 -2.71 3.01 -13.95
CA LEU A 158 -2.79 2.96 -12.49
C LEU A 158 -2.87 4.40 -11.96
N ASN A 159 -3.95 4.71 -11.24
CA ASN A 159 -4.24 6.02 -10.70
C ASN A 159 -3.65 6.14 -9.28
N MET A 160 -2.32 6.31 -9.25
CA MET A 160 -1.54 6.57 -8.05
C MET A 160 -1.16 8.05 -7.97
N GLY A 161 -0.86 8.55 -6.78
CA GLY A 161 -0.29 9.89 -6.59
C GLY A 161 1.11 10.02 -7.19
N THR A 162 1.55 11.26 -7.46
CA THR A 162 2.84 11.58 -8.12
C THR A 162 4.03 10.86 -7.50
N TRP A 163 4.07 10.83 -6.16
CA TRP A 163 5.18 10.25 -5.39
C TRP A 163 4.97 8.78 -5.05
N GLN A 164 3.83 8.18 -5.40
CA GLN A 164 3.56 6.79 -5.05
C GLN A 164 4.21 5.84 -6.04
N GLY A 165 4.87 4.82 -5.52
CA GLY A 165 5.42 3.70 -6.25
C GLY A 165 5.13 2.38 -5.56
N ILE A 166 4.98 1.32 -6.35
CA ILE A 166 4.82 -0.05 -5.88
C ILE A 166 6.20 -0.58 -5.53
N TRP A 167 6.36 -0.99 -4.27
CA TRP A 167 7.58 -1.60 -3.77
C TRP A 167 7.39 -3.09 -3.55
N LEU A 168 8.45 -3.86 -3.84
CA LEU A 168 8.67 -5.20 -3.29
C LEU A 168 9.65 -5.05 -2.14
N CYS A 169 9.22 -5.38 -0.92
CA CYS A 169 10.14 -5.51 0.21
C CYS A 169 10.59 -6.97 0.31
N GLU A 170 11.83 -7.23 -0.06
CA GLU A 170 12.48 -8.52 0.05
C GLU A 170 13.12 -8.66 1.42
N HIS A 171 12.67 -9.63 2.21
CA HIS A 171 13.12 -9.78 3.60
C HIS A 171 14.14 -10.91 3.78
N ARG A 172 14.40 -11.71 2.74
CA ARG A 172 15.40 -12.78 2.76
C ARG A 172 16.72 -12.32 2.14
N ASP A 173 17.84 -12.82 2.67
CA ASP A 173 19.18 -12.54 2.14
C ASP A 173 19.44 -13.24 0.80
N HIS A 174 18.89 -14.45 0.66
CA HIS A 174 19.04 -15.30 -0.52
C HIS A 174 17.68 -15.59 -1.14
N ALA A 175 17.09 -14.56 -1.75
CA ALA A 175 15.77 -14.65 -2.34
C ALA A 175 15.76 -15.40 -3.68
N THR A 176 14.66 -16.12 -3.92
CA THR A 176 14.29 -16.62 -5.25
C THR A 176 13.41 -15.59 -5.97
N PRO A 177 13.10 -15.76 -7.28
CA PRO A 177 12.17 -14.86 -7.96
C PRO A 177 10.82 -14.78 -7.25
N ARG A 178 10.22 -13.59 -7.22
CA ARG A 178 8.91 -13.34 -6.59
C ARG A 178 7.81 -13.27 -7.65
N LYS A 179 6.64 -13.84 -7.34
CA LYS A 179 5.49 -13.94 -8.26
C LYS A 179 4.36 -13.07 -7.75
N ILE A 180 3.86 -12.19 -8.61
CA ILE A 180 2.74 -11.31 -8.30
C ILE A 180 1.63 -11.62 -9.29
N VAL A 181 0.48 -12.06 -8.79
CA VAL A 181 -0.75 -12.21 -9.58
C VAL A 181 -1.44 -10.86 -9.60
N ILE A 182 -1.66 -10.33 -10.79
CA ILE A 182 -2.31 -9.05 -11.03
C ILE A 182 -3.65 -9.33 -11.69
N THR A 183 -4.72 -8.90 -11.04
CA THR A 183 -6.09 -9.02 -11.54
C THR A 183 -6.63 -7.63 -11.79
N LEU A 184 -7.00 -7.35 -13.04
CA LEU A 184 -7.61 -6.10 -13.48
C LEU A 184 -9.10 -6.33 -13.66
N ASN A 185 -9.93 -5.46 -13.09
CA ASN A 185 -11.37 -5.52 -13.28
C ASN A 185 -11.97 -4.11 -13.40
N GLY A 186 -12.92 -3.94 -14.31
CA GLY A 186 -13.48 -2.62 -14.57
C GLY A 186 -14.27 -2.57 -15.87
N ILE A 187 -14.45 -1.36 -16.38
CA ILE A 187 -15.07 -1.04 -17.66
C ILE A 187 -14.09 -0.27 -18.53
#